data_AF-A0A350C146-F1
#
_entry.id   AF-A0A350C146-F1
#
_cell.length_a   1.000
_cell.length_b   1.000
_cell.length_c   1.000
_cell.angle_alpha   90.00
_cell.angle_beta   90.00
_cell.angle_gamma   90.00
#
_symmetry.space_group_name_H-M   'P 1'
#
loop_
_entity.id
_entity.type
_entity.pdbx_description
1 polymer ?
#
loop_
_entity_poly.entity_id
_entity_poly.type
_entity_poly.pdbx_seq_one_letter_code
_entity_poly.pdbx_strand_id
1 'polypeptide(L)'
;PYTEAAMSIDENATIVIELSSFQLETIEEFHPSVSAILNITPDHLNRHHTMEEYIRCKKLVTLNQDKNDTCVLNYEDEELRGFAEECPANVFWFSSLRRIENGIYY
;
A
#
# COMPACT_ATOMS: atom_id res chain seq x y z
N PRO A 1 -3.16 18.91 7.85
CA PRO A 1 -3.83 17.71 7.28
C PRO A 1 -3.80 17.73 5.75
N TYR A 2 -3.87 16.60 5.04
CA TYR A 2 -3.91 16.60 3.56
C TYR A 2 -4.99 17.53 3.00
N THR A 3 -6.15 17.56 3.66
CA THR A 3 -7.29 18.42 3.30
C THR A 3 -6.99 19.92 3.30
N GLU A 4 -5.98 20.38 4.02
CA GLU A 4 -5.57 21.80 4.05
C GLU A 4 -4.65 22.16 2.88
N ALA A 5 -3.89 21.19 2.37
CA ALA A 5 -3.02 21.37 1.22
C ALA A 5 -3.76 21.15 -0.10
N ALA A 6 -4.81 20.32 -0.12
CA ALA A 6 -5.52 19.90 -1.33
C ALA A 6 -5.95 21.06 -2.26
N MET A 7 -6.35 22.20 -1.69
CA MET A 7 -6.83 23.35 -2.47
C MET A 7 -5.72 24.17 -3.15
N SER A 8 -4.46 23.98 -2.78
CA SER A 8 -3.32 24.75 -3.30
C SER A 8 -2.33 23.90 -4.10
N ILE A 9 -2.66 22.63 -4.35
CA ILE A 9 -1.81 21.70 -5.09
C ILE A 9 -1.93 21.98 -6.59
N ASP A 10 -0.78 22.18 -7.22
CA ASP A 10 -0.65 22.28 -8.67
C ASP A 10 -1.00 20.94 -9.34
N GLU A 11 -1.59 20.98 -10.53
CA GLU A 11 -1.98 19.79 -11.29
C GLU A 11 -0.80 18.85 -11.62
N ASN A 12 0.42 19.38 -11.66
CA ASN A 12 1.65 18.62 -11.93
C ASN A 12 2.39 18.18 -10.66
N ALA A 13 1.84 18.47 -9.49
CA ALA A 13 2.49 18.10 -8.23
C ALA A 13 2.42 16.60 -7.98
N THR A 14 3.49 16.05 -7.41
CA THR A 14 3.49 14.70 -6.84
C THR A 14 3.15 14.78 -5.37
N ILE A 15 2.13 14.05 -4.95
CA ILE A 15 1.69 13.98 -3.56
C ILE A 15 2.21 12.68 -2.96
N VAL A 16 2.90 12.79 -1.82
CA VAL A 16 3.29 11.63 -1.01
C VAL A 16 2.56 11.75 0.33
N ILE A 17 1.77 10.73 0.66
CA ILE A 17 1.02 10.67 1.91
C ILE A 17 1.25 9.34 2.62
N GLU A 18 1.35 9.42 3.94
CA GLU A 18 1.28 8.25 4.81
C GLU A 18 -0.18 8.01 5.20
N LEU A 19 -0.65 6.77 5.06
CA LEU A 19 -2.01 6.36 5.41
C LEU A 19 -1.99 5.26 6.46
N SER A 20 -2.72 5.49 7.54
CA SER A 20 -3.01 4.45 8.54
C SER A 20 -4.07 3.48 8.03
N SER A 21 -4.13 2.28 8.62
CA SER A 21 -5.18 1.30 8.29
C SER A 21 -6.59 1.85 8.59
N PHE A 22 -6.74 2.69 9.61
CA PHE A 22 -8.01 3.33 9.95
C PHE A 22 -8.52 4.26 8.84
N GLN A 23 -7.62 4.99 8.17
CA GLN A 23 -8.01 5.84 7.05
C GLN A 23 -8.43 5.01 5.84
N LEU A 24 -7.70 3.91 5.59
CA LEU A 24 -7.98 2.99 4.50
C LEU A 24 -9.33 2.27 4.64
N GLU A 25 -9.84 2.05 5.85
CA GLU A 25 -11.18 1.48 6.06
C GLU A 25 -12.32 2.34 5.51
N THR A 26 -12.09 3.64 5.37
CA THR A 26 -13.13 4.63 5.01
C THR A 26 -13.04 5.13 3.59
N ILE A 27 -12.13 4.59 2.78
CA ILE A 27 -11.97 5.02 1.40
C ILE A 27 -13.09 4.46 0.52
N GLU A 28 -13.53 5.28 -0.44
CA GLU A 28 -14.47 4.86 -1.49
C GLU A 28 -13.82 5.03 -2.87
N GLU A 29 -13.38 6.26 -3.20
CA GLU A 29 -12.83 6.60 -4.52
C GLU A 29 -11.30 6.79 -4.53
N PHE A 30 -10.63 6.50 -3.41
CA PHE A 30 -9.18 6.71 -3.31
C PHE A 30 -8.43 5.82 -4.31
N HIS A 31 -7.72 6.45 -5.25
CA HIS A 31 -7.03 5.80 -6.37
C HIS A 31 -5.60 6.35 -6.49
N PRO A 32 -4.62 5.75 -5.80
CA PRO A 32 -3.23 6.18 -5.92
C PRO A 32 -2.56 5.56 -7.15
N SER A 33 -1.85 6.36 -7.96
CA SER A 33 -1.06 5.82 -9.09
C SER A 33 0.09 4.93 -8.64
N VAL A 34 0.63 5.21 -7.45
CA VAL A 34 1.64 4.39 -6.77
C VAL A 34 1.26 4.21 -5.31
N SER A 35 1.18 2.96 -4.86
CA SER A 35 0.98 2.60 -3.46
C SER A 35 2.18 1.79 -2.94
N ALA A 36 2.36 1.72 -1.63
CA ALA A 36 3.41 0.91 -1.03
C ALA A 36 2.94 0.29 0.29
N ILE A 37 3.21 -1.00 0.47
CA ILE A 37 3.02 -1.70 1.74
C ILE A 37 4.39 -2.24 2.17
N LEU A 38 4.98 -1.59 3.19
CA LEU A 38 6.38 -1.81 3.57
C LEU A 38 6.59 -3.03 4.45
N ASN A 39 5.63 -3.34 5.33
CA ASN A 39 5.67 -4.49 6.22
C ASN A 39 4.29 -4.72 6.84
N ILE A 40 4.05 -5.98 7.19
CA ILE A 40 2.93 -6.47 7.96
C ILE A 40 3.49 -7.03 9.26
N THR A 41 3.61 -6.16 10.27
CA THR A 41 3.94 -6.58 11.64
C THR A 41 2.74 -6.32 12.55
N PRO A 42 2.53 -7.14 13.61
CA PRO A 42 1.45 -6.91 14.55
C PRO A 42 1.52 -5.49 15.14
N ASP A 43 0.54 -4.68 14.80
CA ASP A 43 0.35 -3.34 15.33
C ASP A 43 -1.16 -3.08 15.45
N HIS A 44 -1.57 -2.33 16.47
CA HIS A 44 -2.98 -2.01 16.72
C HIS A 44 -3.98 -3.19 16.86
N LEU A 45 -3.52 -4.38 17.30
CA LEU A 45 -4.38 -5.57 17.48
C LEU A 45 -5.59 -5.37 18.41
N ASN A 46 -5.53 -4.42 19.35
CA ASN A 46 -6.65 -4.08 20.23
C ASN A 46 -7.91 -3.61 19.48
N ARG A 47 -7.77 -3.16 18.23
CA ARG A 47 -8.87 -2.63 17.43
C ARG A 47 -9.22 -3.46 16.21
N HIS A 48 -8.24 -4.01 15.52
CA HIS A 48 -8.50 -4.87 14.36
C HIS A 48 -9.03 -6.24 14.77
N HIS A 49 -8.94 -6.59 16.06
CA HIS A 49 -9.38 -7.84 16.66
C HIS A 49 -8.60 -9.08 16.19
N THR A 50 -8.29 -9.17 14.90
CA THR A 50 -7.46 -10.21 14.28
C THR A 50 -6.38 -9.58 13.38
N MET A 51 -5.29 -10.33 13.17
CA MET A 51 -4.24 -9.94 12.23
C MET A 51 -4.75 -9.94 10.78
N GLU A 52 -5.68 -10.85 10.46
CA GLU A 52 -6.31 -10.96 9.15
C GLU A 52 -7.05 -9.68 8.76
N GLU A 53 -7.81 -9.10 9.68
CA GLU A 53 -8.55 -7.85 9.43
C GLU A 53 -7.59 -6.67 9.25
N TYR A 54 -6.53 -6.60 10.06
CA TYR A 54 -5.50 -5.58 9.90
C TYR A 54 -4.82 -5.64 8.52
N ILE A 55 -4.50 -6.85 8.07
CA ILE A 55 -3.93 -7.11 6.74
C ILE A 55 -4.92 -6.69 5.66
N ARG A 56 -6.19 -7.10 5.79
CA ARG A 56 -7.26 -6.72 4.86
C ARG A 56 -7.37 -5.20 4.73
N CYS A 57 -7.37 -4.47 5.86
CA CYS A 57 -7.46 -3.01 5.86
C CYS A 57 -6.27 -2.35 5.15
N LYS A 58 -5.04 -2.86 5.32
CA LYS A 58 -3.88 -2.33 4.57
C LYS A 58 -3.97 -2.58 3.08
N LYS A 59 -4.46 -3.75 2.66
CA LYS A 59 -4.66 -4.10 1.25
C LYS A 59 -5.67 -3.17 0.56
N LEU A 60 -6.57 -2.52 1.30
CA LEU A 60 -7.50 -1.54 0.72
C LEU A 60 -6.80 -0.37 0.04
N VAL A 61 -5.52 -0.07 0.32
CA VAL A 61 -4.77 0.95 -0.44
C VAL A 61 -4.75 0.68 -1.95
N THR A 62 -4.94 -0.58 -2.36
CA THR A 62 -5.00 -0.99 -3.77
C THR A 62 -6.43 -1.13 -4.29
N LEU A 63 -7.46 -0.83 -3.50
CA LEU A 63 -8.86 -1.16 -3.78
C LEU A 63 -9.32 -0.70 -5.17
N ASN A 64 -8.98 0.54 -5.52
CA ASN A 64 -9.38 1.13 -6.80
C ASN A 64 -8.25 1.14 -7.84
N GLN A 65 -7.07 0.59 -7.56
CA GLN A 65 -5.96 0.55 -8.52
C GLN A 65 -6.25 -0.46 -9.65
N ASP A 66 -5.60 -0.30 -10.79
CA ASP A 66 -5.65 -1.24 -11.91
C ASP A 66 -4.26 -1.52 -12.52
N LYS A 67 -4.21 -2.26 -13.64
CA LYS A 67 -2.96 -2.66 -14.31
C LYS A 67 -2.18 -1.52 -14.98
N ASN A 68 -2.60 -0.27 -14.84
CA ASN A 68 -1.83 0.91 -15.18
C ASN A 68 -1.10 1.51 -13.96
N ASP A 69 -1.46 1.08 -12.75
CA ASP A 69 -0.88 1.54 -11.49
C ASP A 69 0.23 0.60 -10.99
N THR A 70 0.94 1.08 -9.96
CA THR A 70 1.99 0.30 -9.28
C THR A 70 1.70 0.14 -7.79
N CYS A 71 1.92 -1.06 -7.27
CA CYS A 71 1.96 -1.34 -5.83
C CYS A 71 3.33 -1.88 -5.46
N VAL A 72 4.03 -1.17 -4.59
CA VAL A 72 5.35 -1.55 -4.09
C VAL A 72 5.21 -2.43 -2.86
N LEU A 73 5.69 -3.67 -2.94
CA LEU A 73 5.56 -4.66 -1.86
C LEU A 73 6.93 -5.12 -1.36
N ASN A 74 6.99 -5.42 -0.06
CA ASN A 74 8.17 -6.03 0.55
C ASN A 74 8.20 -7.52 0.24
N TYR A 75 9.23 -7.96 -0.48
CA TYR A 75 9.37 -9.37 -0.84
C TYR A 75 9.67 -10.28 0.35
N GLU A 76 10.24 -9.76 1.44
CA GLU A 76 10.57 -10.58 2.61
C GLU A 76 9.33 -10.89 3.46
N ASP A 77 8.22 -10.19 3.24
CA ASP A 77 6.96 -10.37 3.95
C ASP A 77 6.11 -11.46 3.27
N GLU A 78 5.81 -12.54 4.00
CA GLU A 78 5.09 -13.70 3.46
C GLU A 78 3.63 -13.37 3.07
N GLU A 79 2.97 -12.51 3.85
CA GLU A 79 1.59 -12.09 3.58
C GLU A 79 1.52 -11.26 2.30
N LEU A 80 2.52 -10.40 2.07
CA LEU A 80 2.60 -9.60 0.85
C LEU A 80 3.00 -10.43 -0.37
N ARG A 81 3.83 -11.46 -0.19
CA ARG A 81 4.10 -12.44 -1.27
C ARG A 81 2.82 -13.15 -1.70
N GLY A 82 2.01 -13.62 -0.75
CA GLY A 82 0.71 -14.24 -1.07
C GLY A 82 -0.26 -13.26 -1.72
N PHE A 83 -0.29 -12.01 -1.26
CA PHE A 83 -1.19 -10.99 -1.81
C PHE A 83 -0.86 -10.57 -3.26
N ALA A 84 0.38 -10.73 -3.71
CA ALA A 84 0.79 -10.25 -5.03
C ALA A 84 -0.04 -10.81 -6.19
N GLU A 85 -0.56 -12.04 -6.05
CA GLU A 85 -1.43 -12.67 -7.05
C GLU A 85 -2.82 -12.02 -7.12
N GLU A 86 -3.30 -11.49 -6.00
CA GLU A 86 -4.60 -10.83 -5.86
C GLU A 86 -4.52 -9.31 -6.10
N CYS A 87 -3.32 -8.76 -6.17
CA CYS A 87 -3.11 -7.32 -6.32
C CYS A 87 -3.62 -6.84 -7.70
N PRO A 88 -4.54 -5.86 -7.73
CA PRO A 88 -5.08 -5.36 -9.00
C PRO A 88 -4.05 -4.51 -9.77
N ALA A 89 -3.09 -3.90 -9.06
CA ALA A 89 -1.98 -3.13 -9.64
C ALA A 89 -0.87 -4.01 -10.22
N ASN A 90 0.12 -3.40 -10.88
CA ASN A 90 1.40 -4.06 -11.14
C ASN A 90 2.24 -4.07 -9.87
N VAL A 91 2.69 -5.25 -9.46
CA VAL A 91 3.52 -5.38 -8.27
C VAL A 91 4.98 -5.09 -8.62
N PHE A 92 5.58 -4.15 -7.89
CA PHE A 92 7.01 -3.87 -7.93
C PHE A 92 7.63 -4.23 -6.59
N TRP A 93 8.69 -5.03 -6.60
CA TRP A 93 9.26 -5.55 -5.36
C TRP A 93 10.36 -4.66 -4.80
N PHE A 94 10.48 -4.65 -3.48
CA PHE A 94 11.75 -4.35 -2.82
C PHE A 94 12.17 -5.50 -1.91
N SER A 95 13.47 -5.69 -1.76
CA SER A 95 14.05 -6.67 -0.83
C SER A 95 15.29 -6.11 -0.17
N SER A 96 15.48 -6.46 1.11
CA SER A 96 16.69 -6.19 1.88
C SER A 96 17.62 -7.40 1.99
N LEU A 97 17.21 -8.58 1.48
CA LEU A 97 17.96 -9.84 1.64
C LEU A 97 18.46 -10.43 0.33
N ARG A 98 17.80 -10.16 -0.80
CA ARG A 98 18.14 -10.79 -2.09
C ARG A 98 17.82 -9.92 -3.29
N ARG A 99 18.58 -10.12 -4.37
CA ARG A 99 18.26 -9.53 -5.68
C ARG A 99 16.99 -10.17 -6.24
N ILE A 100 16.15 -9.35 -6.86
CA ILE A 100 14.87 -9.74 -7.47
C ILE A 100 14.82 -9.14 -8.88
N GLU A 101 14.25 -9.89 -9.82
CA GLU A 101 14.18 -9.50 -11.23
C GLU A 101 13.28 -8.29 -11.48
N ASN A 102 12.08 -8.27 -10.88
CA ASN A 102 11.11 -7.18 -10.97
C ASN A 102 11.07 -6.35 -9.69
N GLY A 103 12.20 -5.73 -9.33
CA GLY A 103 12.29 -4.95 -8.11
C GLY A 103 13.64 -4.28 -7.83
N ILE A 104 13.76 -3.72 -6.64
CA ILE A 104 14.99 -3.11 -6.12
C ILE A 104 15.53 -3.94 -4.95
N TYR A 105 16.85 -4.04 -4.86
CA TYR A 105 17.56 -4.66 -3.75
C TYR A 105 18.63 -3.71 -3.21
N TYR A 106 18.64 -3.49 -1.89
CA TYR A 106 19.66 -2.71 -1.18
C TYR A 106 19.92 -3.27 0.22
#